data_AF-A0A2V8QW43-F1
#
_entry.id   AF-A0A2V8QW43-F1
#
_cell.length_a   1.000
_cell.length_b   1.000
_cell.length_c   1.000
_cell.angle_alpha   90.00
_cell.angle_beta   90.00
_cell.angle_gamma   90.00
#
_symmetry.space_group_name_H-M   'P 1'
#
loop_
_entity.id
_entity.type
_entity.pdbx_description
1 polymer ?
#
loop_
_entity_poly.entity_id
_entity_poly.type
_entity_poly.pdbx_seq_one_letter_code
_entity_poly.pdbx_strand_id
1 'polypeptide(L)'
;MRRTKWFEREFDFSLPVGVFPCVVERLRGTPARLEELVRSLPPRVLTARRGNSWSIQEHVGHLIDLDELHEGRLEALSEAAVAASALHPRLGKQMRVIDMALFVAEHDDHHLATITELGRNFTIADFGLRNAD
;
A
#
# COMPACT_ATOMS: atom_id res chain seq x y z
N MET A 1 -16.99 1.37 -8.52
CA MET A 1 -16.68 2.82 -8.43
C MET A 1 -15.31 3.06 -9.06
N ARG A 2 -15.09 4.19 -9.75
CA ARG A 2 -13.79 4.51 -10.36
C ARG A 2 -12.82 5.03 -9.28
N ARG A 3 -11.61 4.49 -9.20
CA ARG A 3 -10.55 4.98 -8.29
C ARG A 3 -9.90 6.25 -8.86
N THR A 4 -9.61 7.21 -7.99
CA THR A 4 -8.74 8.35 -8.32
C THR A 4 -7.32 7.85 -8.55
N LYS A 5 -6.64 8.33 -9.60
CA LYS A 5 -5.25 7.93 -9.85
C LYS A 5 -4.36 8.45 -8.73
N TRP A 6 -3.33 7.67 -8.36
CA TRP A 6 -2.41 8.04 -7.28
C TRP A 6 -1.81 9.43 -7.44
N PHE A 7 -1.33 9.76 -8.64
CA PHE A 7 -0.71 11.06 -8.94
C PHE A 7 -1.68 12.24 -8.99
N GLU A 8 -2.98 11.96 -9.02
CA GLU A 8 -4.05 12.98 -8.98
C GLU A 8 -4.57 13.18 -7.54
N ARG A 9 -4.08 12.39 -6.57
CA ARG A 9 -4.53 12.53 -5.17
C ARG A 9 -3.93 13.76 -4.52
N GLU A 10 -4.79 14.47 -3.80
CA GLU A 10 -4.38 15.46 -2.81
C GLU A 10 -4.33 14.83 -1.43
N PHE A 11 -3.37 15.27 -0.62
CA PHE A 11 -3.16 14.79 0.74
C PHE A 11 -3.31 15.97 1.69
N ASP A 12 -4.25 15.84 2.61
CA ASP A 12 -4.41 16.74 3.74
C ASP A 12 -3.63 16.17 4.93
N PHE A 13 -2.62 16.91 5.36
CA PHE A 13 -1.67 16.54 6.41
C PHE A 13 -2.00 17.29 7.71
N SER A 14 -3.30 17.38 8.01
CA SER A 14 -3.87 18.14 9.13
C SER A 14 -4.05 17.32 10.41
N LEU A 15 -3.70 16.03 10.39
CA LEU A 15 -3.94 15.15 11.53
C LEU A 15 -3.23 15.66 12.81
N PRO A 16 -3.90 15.60 13.98
CA PRO A 16 -3.25 15.84 15.26
C PRO A 16 -2.14 14.81 15.49
N VAL A 17 -1.02 15.25 16.07
CA VAL A 17 0.12 14.37 16.37
C VAL A 17 -0.29 13.19 17.25
N GLY A 18 -1.25 13.37 18.17
CA GLY A 18 -1.78 12.32 19.03
C GLY A 18 -2.46 11.15 18.31
N VAL A 19 -2.77 11.29 17.01
CA VAL A 19 -3.33 10.19 16.18
C VAL A 19 -2.24 9.24 15.67
N PHE A 20 -0.95 9.59 15.83
CA PHE A 20 0.17 8.81 15.31
C PHE A 20 0.12 7.31 15.64
N PRO A 21 -0.21 6.86 16.88
CA PRO A 21 -0.34 5.44 17.17
C PRO A 21 -1.36 4.72 16.26
N CYS A 22 -2.48 5.36 15.92
CA CYS A 22 -3.47 4.78 15.00
C CYS A 22 -2.95 4.65 13.56
N VAL A 23 -2.11 5.60 13.13
CA VAL A 23 -1.45 5.53 11.80
C VAL A 23 -0.45 4.37 11.78
N VAL A 24 0.29 4.16 12.86
CA VAL A 24 1.22 3.03 13.01
C VAL A 24 0.45 1.69 12.95
N GLU A 25 -0.69 1.56 13.62
CA GLU A 25 -1.52 0.35 13.52
C GLU A 25 -2.02 0.08 12.09
N ARG A 26 -2.36 1.13 11.31
CA ARG A 26 -2.74 0.95 9.90
C ARG A 26 -1.58 0.39 9.08
N LEU A 27 -0.36 0.90 9.27
CA LEU A 27 0.83 0.38 8.61
C LEU A 27 1.09 -1.08 8.98
N ARG A 28 1.03 -1.41 10.28
CA ARG A 28 1.16 -2.79 10.79
C ARG A 28 0.14 -3.76 10.22
N GLY A 29 -1.04 -3.27 9.87
CA GLY A 29 -2.07 -4.08 9.23
C GLY A 29 -1.76 -4.44 7.78
N THR A 30 -0.77 -3.84 7.12
CA THR A 30 -0.48 -4.08 5.69
C THR A 30 -0.16 -5.55 5.40
N PRO A 31 0.76 -6.24 6.13
CA PRO A 31 1.09 -7.64 5.84
C PRO A 31 -0.12 -8.58 6.00
N ALA A 32 -0.91 -8.44 7.06
CA ALA A 32 -2.08 -9.28 7.28
C ALA A 32 -3.16 -9.10 6.19
N ARG A 33 -3.39 -7.85 5.76
CA ARG A 33 -4.32 -7.55 4.66
C ARG A 33 -3.79 -8.10 3.33
N LEU A 34 -2.48 -8.00 3.11
CA LEU A 34 -1.83 -8.54 1.92
C LEU A 34 -1.98 -10.07 1.86
N GLU A 35 -1.69 -10.77 2.96
CA GLU A 35 -1.83 -12.22 3.07
C GLU A 35 -3.26 -12.66 2.74
N GLU A 36 -4.26 -12.00 3.34
CA GLU A 36 -5.67 -12.32 3.10
C GLU A 36 -6.06 -12.14 1.62
N LEU A 37 -5.54 -11.11 0.95
CA LEU A 37 -5.83 -10.87 -0.46
C LEU A 37 -5.21 -11.92 -1.40
N VAL A 38 -4.07 -12.52 -1.02
CA VAL A 38 -3.29 -13.39 -1.93
C VAL A 38 -3.39 -14.89 -1.60
N ARG A 39 -3.74 -15.27 -0.37
CA ARG A 39 -3.69 -16.66 0.13
C ARG A 39 -4.48 -17.67 -0.72
N SER A 40 -5.56 -17.25 -1.37
CA SER A 40 -6.42 -18.13 -2.17
C SER A 40 -6.19 -18.00 -3.67
N LEU A 41 -5.27 -17.12 -4.11
CA LEU A 41 -5.02 -16.88 -5.53
C LEU A 41 -4.06 -17.95 -6.08
N PRO A 42 -4.39 -18.59 -7.23
CA PRO A 42 -3.48 -19.52 -7.88
C PRO A 42 -2.16 -18.85 -8.27
N PRO A 43 -1.02 -19.56 -8.29
CA PRO A 43 0.27 -18.98 -8.68
C PRO A 43 0.25 -18.27 -10.04
N ARG A 44 -0.47 -18.82 -11.03
CA ARG A 44 -0.64 -18.19 -12.35
C ARG A 44 -1.32 -16.81 -12.30
N VAL A 45 -2.20 -16.59 -11.33
CA VAL A 45 -2.88 -15.30 -11.10
C VAL A 45 -1.91 -14.32 -10.43
N LEU A 46 -1.11 -14.81 -9.48
CA LEU A 46 -0.12 -14.00 -8.77
C LEU A 46 0.95 -13.42 -9.71
N THR A 47 1.41 -14.20 -10.69
CA THR A 47 2.50 -13.82 -11.61
C THR A 47 2.04 -13.20 -12.93
N ALA A 48 0.74 -13.22 -13.23
CA ALA A 48 0.24 -12.71 -14.49
C ALA A 48 0.36 -11.18 -14.57
N ARG A 49 0.86 -10.71 -15.71
CA ARG A 49 0.94 -9.28 -16.06
C ARG A 49 -0.12 -8.92 -17.09
N ARG A 50 -0.63 -7.69 -17.01
CA ARG A 50 -1.52 -7.10 -18.02
C ARG A 50 -0.79 -6.00 -18.78
N GLY A 51 -0.31 -6.33 -19.97
CA GLY A 51 0.54 -5.43 -20.76
C GLY A 51 1.80 -5.05 -19.97
N ASN A 52 2.04 -3.75 -19.83
CA ASN A 52 3.22 -3.24 -19.13
C ASN A 52 3.03 -3.05 -17.62
N SER A 53 1.84 -3.31 -17.08
CA SER A 53 1.58 -3.20 -15.63
C SER A 53 2.26 -4.31 -14.84
N TRP A 54 2.53 -4.04 -13.56
CA TRP A 54 3.00 -5.02 -12.60
C TRP A 54 1.96 -6.13 -12.36
N SER A 55 2.46 -7.31 -12.04
CA SER A 55 1.71 -8.43 -11.49
C SER A 55 1.35 -8.21 -10.01
N ILE A 56 0.49 -9.07 -9.47
CA ILE A 56 0.19 -9.07 -8.02
C ILE A 56 1.46 -9.35 -7.22
N GLN A 57 2.29 -10.31 -7.66
CA GLN A 57 3.53 -10.66 -6.96
C GLN A 57 4.52 -9.50 -6.93
N GLU A 58 4.61 -8.70 -7.99
CA GLU A 58 5.48 -7.51 -8.01
C GLU A 58 4.96 -6.39 -7.11
N HIS A 59 3.64 -6.20 -7.01
CA HIS A 59 3.05 -5.30 -6.01
C HIS A 59 3.31 -5.78 -4.58
N VAL A 60 3.22 -7.09 -4.32
CA VAL A 60 3.55 -7.70 -3.02
C VAL A 60 5.01 -7.45 -2.66
N GLY A 61 5.95 -7.73 -3.58
CA GLY A 61 7.38 -7.50 -3.37
C GLY A 61 7.69 -6.04 -3.04
N HIS A 62 7.13 -5.11 -3.81
CA HIS A 62 7.29 -3.67 -3.57
C HIS A 62 6.80 -3.21 -2.17
N LEU A 63 5.75 -3.83 -1.64
CA LEU A 63 5.27 -3.52 -0.28
C LEU A 63 6.17 -4.11 0.80
N ILE A 64 6.72 -5.32 0.58
CA ILE A 64 7.61 -5.99 1.53
C ILE A 64 8.97 -5.29 1.62
N ASP A 65 9.50 -4.78 0.51
CA ASP A 65 10.76 -4.03 0.47
C ASP A 65 10.77 -2.81 1.41
N LEU A 66 9.59 -2.33 1.83
CA LEU A 66 9.42 -1.16 2.70
C LEU A 66 9.09 -1.51 4.17
N ASP A 67 8.83 -2.79 4.48
CA ASP A 67 8.29 -3.21 5.79
C ASP A 67 9.38 -3.27 6.87
N GLU A 68 10.61 -3.65 6.52
CA GLU A 68 11.75 -3.77 7.45
C GLU A 68 12.12 -2.45 8.17
N LEU A 69 11.64 -1.31 7.67
CA LEU A 69 11.88 0.01 8.27
C LEU A 69 10.92 0.36 9.42
N HIS A 70 9.76 -0.31 9.52
CA HIS A 70 8.67 0.12 10.41
C HIS A 70 8.64 -0.61 11.76
N GLU A 71 9.13 -1.84 11.87
CA GLU A 71 9.02 -2.61 13.10
C GLU A 71 9.85 -1.98 14.24
N GLY A 72 9.15 -1.48 15.28
CA GLY A 72 9.70 -0.93 16.52
C GLY A 72 10.26 0.49 16.43
N ARG A 73 10.75 0.94 15.26
CA ARG A 73 11.37 2.28 15.12
C ARG A 73 10.39 3.43 15.26
N LEU A 74 9.18 3.29 14.70
CA LEU A 74 8.18 4.35 14.76
C LEU A 74 7.59 4.52 16.15
N GLU A 75 7.42 3.44 16.91
CA GLU A 75 6.84 3.49 18.26
C GLU A 75 7.76 4.11 19.30
N ALA A 76 9.07 4.02 19.09
CA ALA A 76 10.05 4.58 20.00
C ALA A 76 10.16 6.11 19.88
N LEU A 77 9.45 6.73 18.92
CA LEU A 77 9.51 8.17 18.71
C LEU A 77 8.75 8.93 19.79
N SER A 78 9.38 9.99 20.32
CA SER A 78 8.71 10.95 21.18
C SER A 78 7.72 11.80 20.38
N GLU A 79 6.74 12.42 21.07
CA GLU A 79 5.79 13.34 20.43
C GLU A 79 6.49 14.45 19.64
N ALA A 80 7.58 15.02 20.20
CA ALA A 80 8.38 16.04 19.52
C ALA A 80 9.05 15.50 18.24
N ALA A 81 9.53 14.24 18.25
CA ALA A 81 10.09 13.61 17.06
C ALA A 81 9.01 13.34 16.01
N VAL A 82 7.82 12.91 16.42
CA VAL A 82 6.67 12.71 15.52
C VAL A 82 6.23 14.03 14.87
N ALA A 83 6.31 15.13 15.61
CA ALA A 83 5.99 16.48 15.13
C ALA A 83 7.12 17.12 14.29
N ALA A 84 8.32 16.54 14.27
CA ALA A 84 9.44 17.08 13.51
C ALA A 84 9.14 17.04 12.00
N SER A 85 9.50 18.11 11.28
CA SER A 85 9.17 18.28 9.87
C SER A 85 10.40 18.44 8.99
N ALA A 86 10.32 17.88 7.77
CA ALA A 86 11.29 18.06 6.70
C ALA A 86 10.58 18.27 5.35
N LEU A 87 11.31 18.80 4.37
CA LEU A 87 10.81 18.98 3.01
C LEU A 87 10.73 17.65 2.27
N HIS A 88 9.55 17.26 1.81
CA HIS A 88 9.39 16.10 0.94
C HIS A 88 9.84 16.45 -0.49
N PRO A 89 10.90 15.82 -1.04
CA PRO A 89 11.56 16.28 -2.26
C PRO A 89 10.66 16.22 -3.51
N ARG A 90 9.84 15.16 -3.64
CA ARG A 90 8.92 15.02 -4.78
C ARG A 90 7.68 15.94 -4.71
N LEU A 91 7.15 16.16 -3.51
CA LEU A 91 5.90 16.89 -3.33
C LEU A 91 6.13 18.38 -3.09
N GLY A 92 7.35 18.79 -2.73
CA GLY A 92 7.65 20.17 -2.36
C GLY A 92 6.88 20.64 -1.10
N LYS A 93 6.44 19.71 -0.25
CA LYS A 93 5.63 19.99 0.94
C LYS A 93 6.46 19.75 2.20
N GLN A 94 6.30 20.62 3.19
CA GLN A 94 6.74 20.32 4.55
C GLN A 94 5.85 19.21 5.12
N MET A 95 6.46 18.12 5.55
CA MET A 95 5.76 16.98 6.13
C MET A 95 6.37 16.67 7.48
N ARG A 96 5.53 16.48 8.49
CA ARG A 96 5.94 15.91 9.77
C ARG A 96 6.15 14.41 9.63
N VAL A 97 6.75 13.75 10.62
CA VAL A 97 6.88 12.28 10.62
C VAL A 97 5.51 11.60 10.55
N ILE A 98 4.50 12.10 11.28
CA ILE A 98 3.11 11.59 11.16
C ILE A 98 2.55 11.72 9.74
N ASP A 99 2.85 12.82 9.05
CA ASP A 99 2.36 13.07 7.69
C ASP A 99 3.01 12.12 6.69
N MET A 100 4.30 11.84 6.88
CA MET A 100 5.02 10.83 6.10
C MET A 100 4.46 9.42 6.37
N ALA A 101 4.25 9.05 7.63
CA ALA A 101 3.67 7.75 7.97
C ALA A 101 2.28 7.58 7.37
N LEU A 102 1.44 8.63 7.42
CA LEU A 102 0.13 8.62 6.76
C LEU A 102 0.26 8.48 5.25
N PHE A 103 1.18 9.21 4.62
CA PHE A 103 1.42 9.12 3.19
C PHE A 103 1.84 7.70 2.75
N VAL A 104 2.66 7.02 3.55
CA VAL A 104 3.02 5.61 3.34
C VAL A 104 1.80 4.70 3.51
N ALA A 105 0.98 4.91 4.55
CA ALA A 105 -0.23 4.10 4.75
C ALA A 105 -1.23 4.24 3.58
N GLU A 106 -1.36 5.44 3.02
CA GLU A 106 -2.17 5.69 1.82
C GLU A 106 -1.59 5.00 0.57
N HIS A 107 -0.27 4.91 0.48
CA HIS A 107 0.44 4.22 -0.60
C HIS A 107 0.21 2.71 -0.52
N ASP A 108 0.32 2.12 0.67
CA ASP A 108 0.04 0.70 0.89
C ASP A 108 -1.39 0.36 0.49
N ASP A 109 -2.36 1.17 0.92
CA ASP A 109 -3.77 0.98 0.57
C ASP A 109 -4.01 1.14 -0.94
N HIS A 110 -3.26 2.00 -1.62
CA HIS A 110 -3.30 2.08 -3.09
C HIS A 110 -2.86 0.76 -3.73
N HIS A 111 -1.82 0.12 -3.23
CA HIS A 111 -1.37 -1.18 -3.73
C HIS A 111 -2.33 -2.32 -3.37
N LEU A 112 -2.83 -2.38 -2.13
CA LEU A 112 -3.82 -3.38 -1.70
C LEU A 112 -5.09 -3.31 -2.54
N ALA A 113 -5.57 -2.10 -2.85
CA ALA A 113 -6.73 -1.92 -3.71
C ALA A 113 -6.45 -2.39 -5.15
N THR A 114 -5.24 -2.17 -5.69
CA THR A 114 -4.84 -2.68 -7.01
C THR A 114 -4.78 -4.20 -7.02
N ILE A 115 -4.22 -4.82 -5.97
CA ILE A 115 -4.18 -6.28 -5.82
C ILE A 115 -5.59 -6.86 -5.78
N THR A 116 -6.51 -6.23 -5.04
CA THR A 116 -7.92 -6.62 -5.00
C THR A 116 -8.57 -6.60 -6.38
N GLU A 117 -8.32 -5.55 -7.16
CA GLU A 117 -8.86 -5.42 -8.52
C GLU A 117 -8.27 -6.47 -9.46
N LEU A 118 -6.96 -6.71 -9.40
CA LEU A 118 -6.30 -7.74 -10.20
C LEU A 118 -6.83 -9.15 -9.84
N GLY A 119 -6.90 -9.49 -8.55
CA GLY A 119 -7.37 -10.80 -8.08
C GLY A 119 -8.81 -11.13 -8.51
N ARG A 120 -9.68 -10.13 -8.63
CA ARG A 120 -11.07 -10.31 -9.11
C ARG A 120 -11.18 -10.42 -10.62
N ASN A 121 -10.26 -9.81 -11.35
CA ASN A 121 -10.40 -9.63 -12.79
C ASN A 121 -9.75 -10.74 -13.62
N PHE A 122 -8.99 -11.65 -13.00
CA PHE A 122 -8.46 -12.83 -13.68
C PHE A 122 -9.53 -13.90 -13.84
N THR A 123 -9.98 -14.11 -15.07
CA THR A 123 -10.95 -15.16 -15.43
C THR A 123 -10.24 -16.41 -15.96
N ILE A 124 -10.93 -17.55 -15.99
CA ILE A 124 -10.44 -18.78 -16.65
C ILE A 124 -10.05 -18.49 -18.12
N ALA A 125 -10.78 -17.58 -18.78
CA ALA A 125 -10.54 -17.15 -20.15
C ALA A 125 -9.21 -16.40 -20.35
N ASP A 126 -8.73 -15.65 -19.35
CA ASP A 126 -7.44 -14.93 -19.41
C ASP A 126 -6.24 -15.90 -19.47
N PHE A 127 -6.45 -17.17 -19.17
CA PHE A 127 -5.42 -18.21 -19.19
C PHE A 127 -5.60 -19.22 -20.32
N GLY A 128 -6.47 -18.91 -21.31
CA GLY A 128 -6.69 -19.79 -22.47
C GLY A 128 -7.33 -21.14 -22.13
N LEU A 129 -7.87 -21.30 -20.92
CA LEU A 129 -8.61 -22.50 -20.53
C LEU A 129 -10.08 -22.28 -20.93
N ARG A 130 -10.64 -23.22 -21.70
CA ARG A 130 -12.10 -23.27 -21.88
C ARG A 130 -12.70 -23.85 -20.59
N ASN A 131 -13.87 -23.38 -20.19
CA ASN A 131 -14.65 -24.08 -19.18
C ASN A 131 -14.75 -25.54 -19.64
N ALA A 132 -14.38 -26.49 -18.79
CA ALA A 132 -14.59 -27.90 -19.09
C ALA A 132 -16.10 -28.12 -19.16
N ASP A 133 -16.57 -28.56 -20.32
CA ASP A 133 -17.96 -28.98 -20.57
C ASP A 133 -18.33 -30.21 -19.71
#